data_AF-A0AAW2TA91-F1
#
_entry.id   AF-A0AAW2TA91-F1
#
_cell.length_a   1.000
_cell.length_b   1.000
_cell.length_c   1.000
_cell.angle_alpha   90.00
_cell.angle_beta   90.00
_cell.angle_gamma   90.00
#
_symmetry.space_group_name_H-M   'P 1'
#
loop_
_entity.id
_entity.type
_entity.pdbx_description
1 polymer ?
#
loop_
_entity_poly.entity_id
_entity_poly.type
_entity_poly.pdbx_seq_one_letter_code
_entity_poly.pdbx_strand_id
1 'polypeptide(L)'
;MYDKNLPNRAGLTPEFQDGVTAFIEWAKSQHAYMDGEKIRCPCRKCKNKVFKTLDEVNFDLYMKDFMSEYYNWTSHGEERVQEYFEAVTAPHLQDEQNPLLCGGGYQYKLG
;
A
#
# COMPACT_ATOMS: atom_id res chain seq x y z
N MET A 1 -5.43 -8.71 -4.27
CA MET A 1 -6.09 -7.53 -4.86
C MET A 1 -7.19 -7.22 -3.87
N TYR A 2 -7.22 -6.04 -3.29
CA TYR A 2 -8.43 -5.58 -2.61
C TYR A 2 -9.54 -5.62 -3.66
N ASP A 3 -10.62 -6.35 -3.39
CA ASP A 3 -11.75 -6.36 -4.31
C ASP A 3 -12.23 -4.93 -4.44
N LYS A 4 -12.10 -4.32 -5.61
CA LYS A 4 -12.55 -2.94 -5.79
C LYS A 4 -14.04 -2.80 -5.55
N ASN A 5 -14.81 -3.79 -5.97
CA ASN A 5 -16.26 -3.75 -5.96
C ASN A 5 -16.81 -4.68 -4.88
N LEU A 6 -17.82 -4.20 -4.15
CA LEU A 6 -18.64 -5.04 -3.29
C LEU A 6 -19.31 -6.17 -4.10
N PRO A 7 -19.75 -7.26 -3.43
CA PRO A 7 -20.59 -8.27 -4.06
C PRO A 7 -21.74 -7.64 -4.85
N ASN A 8 -22.07 -8.21 -6.00
CA ASN A 8 -23.09 -7.71 -6.92
C ASN A 8 -22.83 -6.31 -7.50
N ARG A 9 -21.59 -5.79 -7.41
CA ARG A 9 -21.20 -4.45 -7.90
C ARG A 9 -22.04 -3.32 -7.29
N ALA A 10 -22.52 -3.50 -6.06
CA ALA A 10 -23.34 -2.52 -5.35
C ALA A 10 -22.61 -1.21 -5.02
N GLY A 11 -21.28 -1.20 -5.14
CA GLY A 11 -20.44 -0.05 -4.86
C GLY A 11 -18.98 -0.46 -4.76
N LEU A 12 -18.15 0.48 -4.32
CA LEU A 12 -16.74 0.25 -4.04
C LEU A 12 -16.56 -0.30 -2.62
N THR A 13 -15.56 -1.12 -2.41
CA THR A 13 -15.20 -1.57 -1.06
C THR A 13 -14.52 -0.44 -0.27
N PRO A 14 -14.75 -0.35 1.04
CA PRO A 14 -14.02 0.57 1.91
C PRO A 14 -12.50 0.39 1.79
N GLU A 15 -12.03 -0.87 1.73
CA GLU A 15 -10.62 -1.21 1.65
C GLU A 15 -9.96 -0.63 0.39
N PHE A 16 -10.68 -0.62 -0.74
CA PHE A 16 -10.20 0.02 -1.96
C PHE A 16 -10.10 1.55 -1.80
N GLN A 17 -11.11 2.19 -1.20
CA GLN A 17 -11.12 3.63 -0.97
C GLN A 17 -9.99 4.07 -0.03
N ASP A 18 -9.77 3.32 1.05
CA ASP A 18 -8.71 3.54 2.02
C ASP A 18 -7.33 3.37 1.37
N GLY A 19 -7.16 2.32 0.56
CA GLY A 19 -5.92 2.10 -0.20
C GLY A 19 -5.60 3.22 -1.20
N VAL A 20 -6.61 3.77 -1.88
CA VAL A 20 -6.45 4.95 -2.75
C VAL A 20 -6.03 6.17 -1.94
N THR A 21 -6.66 6.40 -0.79
CA THR A 21 -6.37 7.55 0.08
C THR A 21 -4.94 7.47 0.63
N ALA A 22 -4.57 6.33 1.22
CA ALA A 22 -3.23 6.09 1.73
C ALA A 22 -2.14 6.25 0.65
N PHE A 23 -2.39 5.74 -0.56
CA PHE A 23 -1.47 5.92 -1.69
C PHE A 23 -1.25 7.39 -2.03
N ILE A 24 -2.32 8.18 -2.11
CA ILE A 24 -2.25 9.60 -2.46
C ILE A 24 -1.50 10.40 -1.38
N GLU A 25 -1.78 10.14 -0.10
CA GLU A 25 -1.09 10.77 1.01
C GLU A 25 0.39 10.41 1.05
N TRP A 26 0.71 9.12 0.88
CA TRP A 26 2.09 8.68 0.78
C TRP A 26 2.79 9.36 -0.40
N ALA A 27 2.22 9.34 -1.61
CA ALA A 27 2.85 9.91 -2.80
C ALA A 27 3.10 11.43 -2.68
N LYS A 28 2.23 12.15 -1.97
CA LYS A 28 2.42 13.59 -1.65
C LYS A 28 3.63 13.84 -0.74
N SER A 29 3.89 12.93 0.21
CA SER A 29 5.04 13.04 1.12
C SER A 29 6.39 12.78 0.41
N GLN A 30 6.35 12.16 -0.77
CA GLN A 30 7.51 11.67 -1.48
C GLN A 30 7.99 12.68 -2.53
N HIS A 31 8.36 13.88 -2.07
CA HIS A 31 8.73 15.01 -2.93
C HIS A 31 9.82 14.68 -3.96
N ALA A 32 10.75 13.78 -3.63
CA ALA A 32 11.82 13.34 -4.55
C ALA A 32 11.31 12.62 -5.81
N TYR A 33 10.07 12.12 -5.79
CA TYR A 33 9.46 11.37 -6.88
C TYR A 33 8.33 12.13 -7.59
N MET A 34 8.15 13.41 -7.24
CA MET A 34 7.15 14.30 -7.84
C MET A 34 7.74 15.11 -9.01
N ASP A 35 6.87 15.46 -9.96
CA ASP A 35 7.15 16.43 -11.03
C ASP A 35 6.26 17.66 -10.80
N GLY A 36 6.77 18.62 -10.03
CA GLY A 36 5.97 19.71 -9.48
C GLY A 36 4.88 19.17 -8.56
N GLU A 37 3.61 19.42 -8.92
CA GLU A 37 2.43 18.93 -8.19
C GLU A 37 1.91 17.57 -8.69
N LYS A 38 2.64 16.93 -9.62
CA LYS A 38 2.22 15.68 -10.26
C LYS A 38 2.95 14.48 -9.69
N ILE A 39 2.25 13.35 -9.64
CA ILE A 39 2.78 12.04 -9.23
C ILE A 39 2.67 11.04 -10.37
N ARG A 40 3.45 9.96 -10.31
CA ARG A 40 3.30 8.84 -11.25
C ARG A 40 1.98 8.12 -11.01
N CYS A 41 1.22 7.89 -12.07
CA CYS A 41 -0.08 7.22 -11.98
C CYS A 41 0.07 5.69 -12.01
N PRO A 42 -0.31 4.96 -10.94
CA PRO A 42 -0.17 3.50 -10.85
C PRO A 42 -1.34 2.74 -11.49
N CYS A 43 -2.28 3.43 -12.16
CA CYS A 43 -3.44 2.77 -12.74
C CYS A 43 -3.03 1.77 -13.84
N ARG A 44 -3.88 0.77 -14.13
CA ARG A 44 -3.60 -0.29 -15.12
C ARG A 44 -3.16 0.23 -16.50
N LYS A 45 -3.65 1.41 -16.90
CA LYS A 45 -3.30 2.05 -18.17
C LYS A 45 -1.95 2.76 -18.12
N CYS A 46 -1.69 3.50 -17.05
CA CYS A 46 -0.50 4.34 -16.92
C CYS A 46 0.74 3.56 -16.44
N LYS A 47 0.56 2.53 -15.60
CA LYS A 47 1.63 1.64 -15.10
C LYS A 47 2.84 2.39 -14.54
N ASN A 48 2.63 3.45 -13.77
CA ASN A 48 3.66 4.35 -13.22
C ASN A 48 4.53 5.09 -14.25
N LYS A 49 4.16 5.10 -15.54
CA LYS A 49 4.95 5.75 -16.60
C LYS A 49 4.55 7.20 -16.87
N VAL A 50 3.38 7.63 -16.39
CA VAL A 50 2.79 8.95 -16.70
C VAL A 50 2.65 9.77 -15.43
N PHE A 51 3.11 11.02 -15.46
CA PHE A 51 2.87 12.01 -14.41
C PHE A 51 1.51 12.67 -14.60
N LYS A 52 0.73 12.75 -13.52
CA LYS A 52 -0.62 13.29 -13.49
C LYS A 52 -0.86 14.05 -12.19
N THR A 53 -1.82 14.97 -12.20
CA THR A 53 -2.25 15.63 -10.95
C THR A 53 -2.90 14.62 -10.01
N LEU A 54 -2.97 14.96 -8.73
CA LEU A 54 -3.56 14.10 -7.71
C LEU A 54 -5.01 13.74 -8.03
N ASP A 55 -5.80 14.71 -8.50
CA ASP A 55 -7.20 14.51 -8.89
C ASP A 55 -7.32 13.56 -10.10
N GLU A 56 -6.44 13.72 -11.09
CA GLU A 56 -6.41 12.84 -12.26
C GLU A 56 -6.02 11.40 -11.86
N VAL A 57 -5.09 11.24 -10.92
CA VAL A 57 -4.69 9.92 -10.42
C VAL A 57 -5.83 9.28 -9.61
N ASN A 58 -6.47 10.05 -8.73
CA ASN A 58 -7.61 9.59 -7.94
C ASN A 58 -8.74 9.09 -8.86
N PHE A 59 -9.13 9.91 -9.84
CA PHE A 59 -10.12 9.54 -10.87
C PHE A 59 -9.70 8.28 -11.65
N ASP A 60 -8.44 8.21 -12.08
CA ASP A 60 -7.93 7.06 -12.83
C ASP A 60 -7.95 5.77 -12.00
N LEU A 61 -7.67 5.83 -10.71
CA LEU A 61 -7.74 4.67 -9.82
C LEU A 61 -9.17 4.16 -9.66
N TYR A 62 -10.11 5.07 -9.36
CA TYR A 62 -11.52 4.73 -9.25
C TYR A 62 -12.11 4.17 -10.55
N MET A 63 -11.64 4.62 -11.72
CA MET A 63 -12.17 4.16 -13.00
C MET A 63 -11.44 2.96 -13.58
N LYS A 64 -10.11 2.88 -13.44
CA LYS A 64 -9.26 1.96 -14.20
C LYS A 64 -8.51 0.94 -13.35
N ASP A 65 -8.67 0.99 -12.02
CA ASP A 65 -7.98 0.14 -11.05
C ASP A 65 -6.46 0.34 -10.99
N PHE A 66 -5.86 -0.15 -9.91
CA PHE A 66 -4.42 -0.33 -9.80
C PHE A 66 -3.92 -1.38 -10.79
N MET A 67 -2.67 -1.23 -11.25
CA MET A 67 -2.00 -2.28 -12.03
C MET A 67 -1.98 -3.63 -11.29
N SER A 68 -2.17 -4.73 -12.02
CA SER A 68 -2.41 -6.08 -11.47
C SER A 68 -1.23 -6.72 -10.72
N GLU A 69 -0.16 -5.97 -10.47
CA GLU A 69 1.04 -6.41 -9.74
C GLU A 69 1.35 -5.52 -8.54
N TYR A 70 0.48 -4.57 -8.22
CA TYR A 70 0.56 -3.76 -6.99
C TYR A 70 0.10 -4.58 -5.75
N TYR A 71 0.43 -5.88 -5.72
CA TYR A 71 0.10 -6.85 -4.68
C TYR A 71 1.05 -6.80 -3.48
N ASN A 72 2.22 -6.21 -3.68
CA ASN A 72 3.27 -6.10 -2.68
C ASN A 72 3.73 -4.65 -2.66
N TRP A 73 3.45 -3.96 -1.57
CA TRP A 73 4.02 -2.65 -1.24
C TRP A 73 5.51 -2.80 -0.83
N THR A 74 6.26 -3.70 -1.49
CA THR A 74 7.69 -3.95 -1.20
C THR A 74 8.57 -2.75 -1.54
N SER A 75 8.10 -1.83 -2.38
CA SER A 75 8.78 -0.54 -2.60
C SER A 75 8.56 0.48 -1.48
N HIS A 76 7.68 0.19 -0.50
CA HIS A 76 7.21 1.15 0.50
C HIS A 76 7.40 0.66 1.95
N GLY A 77 8.03 -0.50 2.14
CA GLY A 77 8.39 -1.01 3.47
C GLY A 77 7.29 -1.80 4.19
N GLU A 78 6.19 -2.15 3.52
CA GLU A 78 5.24 -3.13 4.09
C GLU A 78 5.86 -4.53 3.96
N GLU A 79 6.08 -5.20 5.10
CA GLU A 79 6.57 -6.57 5.14
C GLU A 79 5.62 -7.49 4.37
N ARG A 80 6.18 -8.38 3.55
CA ARG A 80 5.37 -9.36 2.82
C ARG A 80 4.62 -10.18 3.86
N VAL A 81 3.29 -10.26 3.73
CA VAL A 81 2.44 -11.18 4.52
C VAL A 81 2.96 -12.63 4.44
N GLN A 82 3.76 -12.96 3.42
CA GLN A 82 4.39 -14.26 3.24
C GLN A 82 5.51 -14.55 4.25
N GLU A 83 6.29 -13.56 4.67
CA GLU A 83 7.37 -13.74 5.66
C GLU A 83 6.81 -14.02 7.06
N TYR A 84 5.60 -13.53 7.36
CA TYR A 84 4.89 -13.82 8.61
C TYR A 84 4.45 -15.29 8.74
N PHE A 85 4.03 -15.96 7.66
CA PHE A 85 3.63 -17.37 7.74
C PHE A 85 4.83 -18.34 7.81
N GLU A 86 5.95 -17.97 7.18
CA GLU A 86 7.19 -18.75 7.21
C GLU A 86 7.89 -18.65 8.58
N ALA A 87 7.82 -17.48 9.24
CA ALA A 87 8.37 -17.29 10.58
C ALA A 87 7.57 -17.99 11.70
N VAL A 88 6.26 -18.19 11.52
CA VAL A 88 5.37 -18.76 12.56
C VAL A 88 5.32 -20.30 12.50
N THR A 89 5.72 -20.91 11.39
CA THR A 89 5.63 -22.37 11.17
C THR A 89 6.96 -23.12 11.28
N ALA A 90 8.08 -22.42 11.48
CA ALA A 90 9.39 -23.05 11.69
C ALA A 90 9.46 -23.71 13.10
N PRO A 91 9.65 -25.04 13.21
CA PRO A 91 9.79 -25.69 14.49
C PRO A 91 11.20 -25.45 15.07
N HIS A 92 11.25 -24.50 16.01
CA HIS A 92 12.07 -24.36 17.21
C HIS A 92 13.53 -24.85 17.20
N LEU A 93 14.48 -23.94 17.49
CA LEU A 93 15.51 -24.13 18.52
C LEU A 93 15.90 -22.78 19.15
N GLN A 94 15.46 -22.61 20.40
CA GLN A 94 15.99 -21.81 21.52
C GLN A 94 17.04 -20.73 21.21
N ASP A 95 16.67 -19.46 21.38
CA ASP A 95 17.44 -18.56 22.24
C ASP A 95 16.58 -17.42 22.81
N GLU A 96 16.80 -17.15 24.09
CA GLU A 96 15.91 -16.50 25.06
C GLU A 96 15.89 -14.96 25.01
N GLN A 97 15.89 -14.35 23.82
CA GLN A 97 15.95 -12.88 23.70
C GLN A 97 14.82 -12.20 22.92
N ASN A 98 13.68 -12.85 22.67
CA ASN A 98 12.58 -12.21 21.96
C ASN A 98 11.78 -11.24 22.88
N PRO A 99 11.86 -9.90 22.73
CA PRO A 99 11.21 -8.94 23.62
C PRO A 99 9.71 -8.75 23.31
N LEU A 100 9.12 -9.58 22.44
CA LEU A 100 7.80 -9.31 21.83
C LEU A 100 6.58 -9.45 22.76
N LEU A 101 6.75 -9.44 24.08
CA LEU A 101 5.62 -9.30 25.01
C LEU A 101 5.92 -8.28 26.10
N CYS A 102 6.05 -7.00 25.73
CA CYS A 102 5.71 -5.91 26.64
C CYS A 102 5.05 -4.75 25.87
N GLY A 103 3.73 -4.69 25.98
CA GLY A 103 2.91 -3.49 26.11
C GLY A 103 3.14 -2.29 25.18
N GLY A 104 2.13 -2.04 24.33
CA GLY A 104 1.55 -0.71 24.13
C GLY A 104 2.32 0.31 23.29
N GLY A 105 1.58 1.00 22.41
CA GLY A 105 1.92 2.33 21.93
C GLY A 105 2.41 2.38 20.49
N TYR A 106 1.56 2.94 19.62
CA TYR A 106 2.00 3.60 18.40
C TYR A 106 3.12 4.59 18.74
N GLN A 107 4.33 4.35 18.26
CA GLN A 107 5.39 5.36 18.24
C GLN A 107 6.03 5.40 16.86
N TYR A 108 5.64 6.42 16.09
CA TYR A 108 6.36 6.89 14.92
C TYR A 108 7.74 7.38 15.37
N LYS A 109 8.82 6.74 14.94
CA LYS A 109 10.16 7.31 15.02
C LYS A 109 10.39 8.20 13.80
N LEU A 110 10.18 9.50 14.00
CA LEU A 110 10.73 10.57 13.19
C LEU A 110 12.24 10.67 13.48
N GLY A 111 13.06 10.70 12.43
CA GLY A 111 14.40 11.26 12.46
C GLY A 111 14.38 12.73 12.08
#